data_AF-A0A4Y9YZP3-F1
#
_entry.id   AF-A0A4Y9YZP3-F1
#
_cell.length_a   1.000
_cell.length_b   1.000
_cell.length_c   1.000
_cell.angle_alpha   90.00
_cell.angle_beta   90.00
_cell.angle_gamma   90.00
#
_symmetry.space_group_name_H-M   'P 1'
#
loop_
_entity.id
_entity.type
_entity.pdbx_description
1 polymer ?
#
loop_
_entity_poly.entity_id
_entity_poly.type
_entity_poly.pdbx_seq_one_letter_code
_entity_poly.pdbx_strand_id
1 'polypeptide(L)'
;MADTPEISIIPLLSRALHHIRSTPPRVISSPATQPRRAAVALIIRVVPPPSYNLPPEPTPGLTEFFQLDWVNAPGARPEILFLRRDKPDVTADAGRMSGSGPRTREAHVAFPGGKAEEADEGGMYTAMRQTWEEIGLDLAESAYTPVGQLDDREVTTSLGKRLLMVLSPFVFLQLAPHTTPVDPAPGTALHWVPLAELLPLPSSMQGKGVPRRPRWSHVTVDASSRLAPRHSTVLRLLMRVLVGSMQFPAILISPSASAAVPLAHAAAGDAKSQLLAIDEKRATLEYGADGEEELKLWGLSLGMTLDLLLNMTVPKVSPLVEKATRIGKGKSRMSVSNEKGEETMVSPQSLLPPDAETLEMLRMPVVAPSLTSIFPRFSYPDVNFWIWVFGKRYRAVMRGWEASVRAGGTNDRRINWTGSALTTFYAAVRKALLVVLVLRAIGVLIGLFVGAWILFW
;
A
#
# COMPACT_ATOMS: atom_id res chain seq x y z
N MET A 1 -9.83 27.92 -26.96
CA MET A 1 -9.44 26.55 -26.56
C MET A 1 -10.52 26.07 -25.63
N ALA A 2 -11.24 25.01 -25.96
CA ALA A 2 -12.31 24.50 -25.11
C ALA A 2 -11.69 23.94 -23.83
N ASP A 3 -12.05 24.50 -22.67
CA ASP A 3 -11.78 23.93 -21.35
C ASP A 3 -12.42 22.54 -21.29
N THR A 4 -11.62 21.50 -21.46
CA THR A 4 -12.05 20.16 -21.08
C THR A 4 -12.19 20.14 -19.56
N PRO A 5 -13.39 19.91 -19.00
CA PRO A 5 -13.58 19.88 -17.56
C PRO A 5 -12.69 18.79 -16.96
N GLU A 6 -11.79 19.17 -16.06
CA GLU A 6 -11.04 18.19 -15.28
C GLU A 6 -12.04 17.40 -14.43
N ILE A 7 -12.07 16.09 -14.66
CA ILE A 7 -13.03 15.21 -13.98
C ILE A 7 -12.57 15.03 -12.53
N SER A 8 -13.44 15.41 -11.60
CA SER A 8 -13.18 15.36 -10.16
C SER A 8 -13.30 13.94 -9.60
N ILE A 9 -12.32 13.52 -8.79
CA ILE A 9 -12.36 12.25 -8.03
C ILE A 9 -12.98 12.42 -6.63
N ILE A 10 -13.43 13.63 -6.28
CA ILE A 10 -14.07 13.93 -4.98
C ILE A 10 -15.31 13.07 -4.73
N PRO A 11 -16.23 12.82 -5.71
CA PRO A 11 -17.37 11.94 -5.49
C PRO A 11 -16.97 10.50 -5.16
N LEU A 12 -15.89 10.00 -5.77
CA LEU A 12 -15.34 8.66 -5.49
C LEU A 12 -14.80 8.58 -4.07
N LEU A 13 -14.09 9.64 -3.62
CA LEU A 13 -13.60 9.73 -2.25
C LEU A 13 -14.74 9.84 -1.24
N SER A 14 -15.72 10.71 -1.48
CA SER A 14 -16.90 10.88 -0.63
C SER A 14 -17.61 9.57 -0.38
N ARG A 15 -17.90 8.83 -1.47
CA ARG A 15 -18.50 7.50 -1.37
C ARG A 15 -17.63 6.54 -0.57
N ALA A 16 -16.32 6.51 -0.82
CA ALA A 16 -15.40 5.61 -0.13
C ALA A 16 -15.40 5.87 1.38
N LEU A 17 -15.29 7.13 1.80
CA LEU A 17 -15.24 7.49 3.23
C LEU A 17 -16.58 7.24 3.92
N HIS A 18 -17.71 7.52 3.26
CA HIS A 18 -19.03 7.16 3.79
C HIS A 18 -19.22 5.64 3.88
N HIS A 19 -18.72 4.87 2.91
CA HIS A 19 -18.76 3.41 2.94
C HIS A 19 -17.89 2.86 4.07
N ILE A 20 -16.66 3.35 4.25
CA ILE A 20 -15.77 2.96 5.35
C ILE A 20 -16.42 3.29 6.71
N ARG A 21 -17.06 4.45 6.86
CA ARG A 21 -17.73 4.83 8.11
C ARG A 21 -18.93 3.95 8.46
N SER A 22 -19.68 3.48 7.45
CA SER A 22 -20.89 2.68 7.65
C SER A 22 -20.65 1.17 7.63
N THR A 23 -19.48 0.74 7.14
CA THR A 23 -19.08 -0.67 7.09
C THR A 23 -18.30 -1.04 8.34
N PRO A 24 -18.72 -2.05 9.12
CA PRO A 24 -17.89 -2.58 10.18
C PRO A 24 -16.65 -3.27 9.59
N PRO A 25 -15.44 -3.00 10.12
CA PRO A 25 -14.21 -3.66 9.68
C PRO A 25 -14.21 -5.13 10.07
N ARG A 26 -13.46 -5.95 9.33
CA ARG A 26 -13.11 -7.28 9.82
C ARG A 26 -12.03 -7.17 10.89
N VAL A 27 -12.39 -7.46 12.13
CA VAL A 27 -11.46 -7.49 13.27
C VAL A 27 -10.91 -8.90 13.45
N ILE A 28 -9.59 -9.03 13.59
CA ILE A 28 -8.91 -10.31 13.84
C ILE A 28 -8.57 -10.37 15.32
N SER A 29 -9.10 -11.35 16.06
CA SER A 29 -8.77 -11.54 17.48
C SER A 29 -7.31 -11.94 17.65
N SER A 30 -6.62 -11.35 18.64
CA SER A 30 -5.25 -11.73 18.96
C SER A 30 -5.26 -13.05 19.76
N PRO A 31 -4.56 -14.11 19.32
CA PRO A 31 -4.45 -15.33 20.11
C PRO A 31 -3.63 -15.06 21.39
N ALA A 32 -3.91 -15.81 22.47
CA ALA A 32 -3.18 -15.65 23.74
C ALA A 32 -1.65 -15.83 23.60
N THR A 33 -1.22 -16.62 22.63
CA THR A 33 0.20 -16.85 22.32
C THR A 33 0.88 -15.67 21.61
N GLN A 34 0.09 -14.72 21.07
CA GLN A 34 0.59 -13.51 20.43
C GLN A 34 -0.42 -12.36 20.59
N PRO A 35 -0.40 -11.64 21.71
CA PRO A 35 -1.33 -10.54 21.98
C PRO A 35 -0.98 -9.25 21.22
N ARG A 36 0.25 -9.15 20.69
CA ARG A 36 0.80 -7.91 20.10
C ARG A 36 -0.07 -7.33 18.99
N ARG A 37 -0.29 -6.02 19.05
CA ARG A 37 -1.00 -5.23 18.02
C ARG A 37 -0.18 -4.03 17.57
N ALA A 38 -0.51 -3.54 16.38
CA ALA A 38 -0.03 -2.28 15.84
C ALA A 38 -1.19 -1.56 15.14
N ALA A 39 -1.10 -0.25 15.03
CA ALA A 39 -2.06 0.56 14.30
C ALA A 39 -1.36 1.63 13.46
N VAL A 40 -1.99 2.01 12.35
CA VAL A 40 -1.49 3.06 11.44
C VAL A 40 -2.61 4.01 11.06
N ALA A 41 -2.24 5.27 10.76
CA ALA A 41 -3.17 6.30 10.30
C ALA A 41 -3.01 6.56 8.79
N LEU A 42 -4.08 6.33 8.04
CA LEU A 42 -4.22 6.76 6.65
C LEU A 42 -4.84 8.16 6.66
N ILE A 43 -4.02 9.19 6.49
CA ILE A 43 -4.44 10.58 6.60
C ILE A 43 -4.69 11.15 5.20
N ILE A 44 -5.92 11.62 4.98
CA ILE A 44 -6.38 12.16 3.70
C ILE A 44 -6.73 13.64 3.89
N ARG A 45 -6.42 14.45 2.88
CA ARG A 45 -6.87 15.84 2.79
C ARG A 45 -7.36 16.16 1.39
N VAL A 46 -8.15 17.22 1.28
CA VAL A 46 -8.43 17.86 -0.01
C VAL A 46 -7.69 19.20 -0.01
N VAL A 47 -6.92 19.46 -1.06
CA VAL A 47 -6.23 20.74 -1.24
C VAL A 47 -6.96 21.54 -2.30
N PRO A 48 -7.47 22.74 -1.98
CA PRO A 48 -8.10 23.61 -2.97
C PRO A 48 -7.06 24.16 -3.96
N PRO A 49 -7.49 24.65 -5.14
CA PRO A 49 -6.58 25.25 -6.11
C PRO A 49 -5.93 26.52 -5.51
N PRO A 50 -4.67 26.87 -5.86
CA PRO A 50 -3.93 27.97 -5.23
C PRO A 50 -4.60 29.35 -5.31
N SER A 51 -5.46 29.55 -6.30
CA SER A 51 -6.20 30.80 -6.55
C SER A 51 -7.55 30.87 -5.81
N TYR A 52 -7.90 29.86 -5.01
CA TYR A 52 -9.19 29.82 -4.31
C TYR A 52 -9.16 30.66 -3.03
N ASN A 53 -10.15 31.53 -2.86
CA ASN A 53 -10.30 32.32 -1.63
C ASN A 53 -11.01 31.47 -0.56
N LEU A 54 -10.31 31.18 0.54
CA LEU A 54 -10.82 30.33 1.61
C LEU A 54 -11.79 31.09 2.52
N PRO A 55 -13.03 30.61 2.71
CA PRO A 55 -13.93 31.17 3.71
C PRO A 55 -13.53 30.71 5.13
N PRO A 56 -13.81 31.51 6.18
CA PRO A 56 -13.73 31.07 7.57
C PRO A 56 -14.97 30.23 7.90
N GLU A 57 -14.93 28.93 7.62
CA GLU A 57 -16.03 28.01 7.91
C GLU A 57 -15.79 27.22 9.21
N PRO A 58 -16.87 26.88 9.95
CA PRO A 58 -16.79 25.99 11.11
C PRO A 58 -16.33 24.59 10.68
N THR A 59 -15.89 23.78 11.63
CA THR A 59 -15.48 22.39 11.38
C THR A 59 -16.69 21.53 10.97
N PRO A 60 -16.81 21.16 9.69
CA PRO A 60 -18.00 20.49 9.16
C PRO A 60 -18.08 19.02 9.59
N GLY A 61 -19.28 18.45 9.61
CA GLY A 61 -19.41 16.99 9.62
C GLY A 61 -18.92 16.37 8.30
N LEU A 62 -18.63 15.05 8.27
CA LEU A 62 -18.14 14.36 7.06
C LEU A 62 -19.01 14.61 5.81
N THR A 63 -20.34 14.59 5.96
CA THR A 63 -21.26 14.81 4.83
C THR A 63 -21.22 16.26 4.35
N GLU A 64 -21.19 17.21 5.29
CA GLU A 64 -21.15 18.65 5.02
C GLU A 64 -19.82 19.06 4.39
N PHE A 65 -18.71 18.44 4.80
CA PHE A 65 -17.38 18.65 4.23
C PHE A 65 -17.38 18.46 2.70
N PHE A 66 -18.01 17.39 2.21
CA PHE A 66 -18.09 17.12 0.77
C PHE A 66 -19.08 18.03 0.02
N GLN A 67 -19.82 18.89 0.73
CA GLN A 67 -20.70 19.90 0.13
C GLN A 67 -20.03 21.28 0.08
N LEU A 68 -18.87 21.46 0.74
CA LEU A 68 -18.18 22.74 0.75
C LEU A 68 -17.68 23.13 -0.65
N ASP A 69 -17.79 24.42 -0.96
CA ASP A 69 -17.46 24.95 -2.28
C ASP A 69 -15.97 24.74 -2.62
N TRP A 70 -15.08 24.94 -1.63
CA TRP A 70 -13.63 24.80 -1.84
C TRP A 70 -13.21 23.34 -2.05
N VAL A 71 -13.96 22.38 -1.49
CA VAL A 71 -13.72 20.93 -1.68
C VAL A 71 -14.13 20.49 -3.09
N ASN A 72 -15.16 21.13 -3.66
CA ASN A 72 -15.69 20.85 -4.99
C ASN A 72 -15.16 21.81 -6.08
N ALA A 73 -14.27 22.72 -5.73
CA ALA A 73 -13.71 23.68 -6.66
C ALA A 73 -12.98 22.98 -7.83
N PRO A 74 -13.06 23.50 -9.07
CA PRO A 74 -12.30 22.96 -10.19
C PRO A 74 -10.80 22.96 -9.89
N GLY A 75 -10.14 21.80 -9.99
CA GLY A 75 -8.73 21.62 -9.62
C GLY A 75 -8.47 21.30 -8.15
N ALA A 76 -9.51 21.13 -7.31
CA ALA A 76 -9.35 20.59 -5.96
C ALA A 76 -8.80 19.16 -6.02
N ARG A 77 -7.75 18.89 -5.24
CA ARG A 77 -7.00 17.63 -5.29
C ARG A 77 -7.05 16.87 -3.96
N PRO A 78 -7.60 15.65 -3.95
CA PRO A 78 -7.41 14.76 -2.82
C PRO A 78 -6.00 14.20 -2.74
N GLU A 79 -5.40 14.25 -1.56
CA GLU A 79 -4.06 13.74 -1.29
C GLU A 79 -4.06 12.81 -0.08
N ILE A 80 -3.13 11.85 -0.07
CA ILE A 80 -2.87 10.96 1.06
C ILE A 80 -1.41 11.13 1.54
N LEU A 81 -1.20 11.08 2.86
CA LEU A 81 0.13 11.24 3.45
C LEU A 81 0.88 9.90 3.52
N PHE A 82 2.14 9.91 3.07
CA PHE A 82 3.13 8.88 3.32
C PHE A 82 4.38 9.46 3.97
N LEU A 83 5.06 8.64 4.77
CA LEU A 83 6.34 8.94 5.41
C LEU A 83 7.44 8.11 4.77
N ARG A 84 8.55 8.76 4.43
CA ARG A 84 9.81 8.13 4.05
C ARG A 84 10.77 8.18 5.24
N ARG A 85 11.28 7.03 5.66
CA ARG A 85 12.28 6.92 6.75
C ARG A 85 13.66 6.59 6.16
N ASP A 86 14.65 7.44 6.42
CA ASP A 86 16.00 7.33 5.86
C ASP A 86 16.79 6.15 6.44
N LYS A 87 16.52 5.77 7.70
CA LYS A 87 17.02 4.54 8.33
C LYS A 87 15.86 3.83 9.00
N PRO A 88 15.47 2.61 8.56
CA PRO A 88 14.58 1.80 9.37
C PRO A 88 15.34 1.46 10.64
N ASP A 89 14.91 1.99 11.79
CA ASP A 89 15.55 1.74 13.08
C ASP A 89 15.92 0.26 13.21
N VAL A 90 17.23 0.01 13.26
CA VAL A 90 17.81 -1.34 13.34
C VAL A 90 17.45 -2.01 14.67
N THR A 91 17.04 -1.20 15.65
CA THR A 91 16.57 -1.55 16.99
C THR A 91 15.06 -1.80 17.06
N ALA A 92 14.26 -1.20 16.17
CA ALA A 92 12.83 -1.38 16.16
C ALA A 92 12.44 -2.59 15.29
N ASP A 93 11.59 -3.47 15.82
CA ASP A 93 10.95 -4.55 15.03
C ASP A 93 10.18 -4.02 13.80
N ALA A 94 10.01 -2.70 13.64
CA ALA A 94 9.42 -2.03 12.48
C ALA A 94 10.14 -2.35 11.16
N GLY A 95 11.48 -2.52 11.16
CA GLY A 95 12.20 -3.00 9.98
C GLY A 95 11.76 -4.41 9.55
N ARG A 96 11.32 -5.25 10.51
CA ARG A 96 10.74 -6.57 10.20
C ARG A 96 9.31 -6.46 9.66
N MET A 97 8.58 -5.39 9.96
CA MET A 97 7.18 -5.18 9.54
C MET A 97 7.06 -4.88 8.04
N SER A 98 8.04 -4.20 7.46
CA SER A 98 8.09 -3.95 6.01
C SER A 98 8.70 -5.10 5.20
N GLY A 99 9.39 -6.04 5.87
CA GLY A 99 10.15 -7.09 5.19
C GLY A 99 11.43 -6.57 4.51
N SER A 100 11.81 -5.33 4.82
CA SER A 100 13.09 -4.70 4.49
C SER A 100 14.14 -5.14 5.51
N GLY A 101 15.07 -6.00 5.09
CA GLY A 101 16.20 -6.35 5.93
C GLY A 101 17.12 -5.15 6.17
N PRO A 102 18.08 -5.24 7.12
CA PRO A 102 19.05 -4.17 7.43
C PRO A 102 19.99 -3.76 6.26
N ARG A 103 19.76 -4.26 5.04
CA ARG A 103 20.58 -4.01 3.84
C ARG A 103 19.77 -3.64 2.60
N THR A 104 18.45 -3.46 2.70
CA THR A 104 17.72 -2.84 1.60
C THR A 104 18.08 -1.36 1.59
N ARG A 105 18.83 -0.92 0.58
CA ARG A 105 19.16 0.50 0.37
C ARG A 105 17.95 1.34 -0.04
N GLU A 106 16.79 0.73 -0.25
CA GLU A 106 15.57 1.41 -0.65
C GLU A 106 14.88 2.03 0.58
N ALA A 107 14.61 3.33 0.51
CA ALA A 107 13.93 4.08 1.56
C ALA A 107 12.52 3.52 1.82
N HIS A 108 12.12 3.45 3.10
CA HIS A 108 10.85 2.84 3.49
C HIS A 108 9.73 3.88 3.44
N VAL A 109 8.79 3.71 2.50
CA VAL A 109 7.56 4.50 2.39
C VAL A 109 6.41 3.79 3.11
N ALA A 110 5.84 4.43 4.15
CA ALA A 110 4.72 3.88 4.90
C ALA A 110 3.85 4.94 5.55
N PHE A 111 2.71 4.53 6.10
CA PHE A 111 1.86 5.39 6.94
C PHE A 111 2.52 5.67 8.30
N PRO A 112 2.17 6.77 8.98
CA PRO A 112 2.51 6.95 10.39
C PRO A 112 1.79 5.90 11.24
N GLY A 113 2.47 5.42 12.28
CA GLY A 113 1.92 4.39 13.14
C GLY A 113 2.98 3.47 13.77
N GLY A 114 2.51 2.59 14.65
CA GLY A 114 3.39 1.74 15.44
C GLY A 114 2.67 0.75 16.33
N LYS A 115 3.38 0.26 17.34
CA LYS A 115 2.88 -0.79 18.25
C LYS A 115 1.92 -0.19 19.27
N ALA A 116 0.90 -0.96 19.62
CA ALA A 116 -0.01 -0.64 20.71
C ALA A 116 0.71 -0.77 22.06
N GLU A 117 0.40 0.15 22.96
CA GLU A 117 0.86 0.17 24.35
C GLU A 117 -0.29 -0.13 25.31
N GLU A 118 0.03 -0.53 26.54
CA GLU A 118 -0.99 -0.87 27.54
C GLU A 118 -1.86 0.33 27.95
N ALA A 119 -1.34 1.55 27.78
CA ALA A 119 -2.08 2.78 28.03
C ALA A 119 -3.04 3.17 26.90
N ASP A 120 -2.94 2.55 25.72
CA ASP A 120 -3.81 2.87 24.59
C ASP A 120 -5.21 2.26 24.81
N GLU A 121 -6.25 3.09 24.84
CA GLU A 121 -7.66 2.64 24.99
C GLU A 121 -8.16 1.78 23.81
N GLY A 122 -7.44 1.82 22.68
CA GLY A 122 -7.73 1.02 21.50
C GLY A 122 -6.83 1.37 20.32
N GLY A 123 -6.96 0.61 19.23
CA GLY A 123 -6.10 0.78 18.06
C GLY A 123 -6.17 2.18 17.42
N MET A 124 -7.31 2.85 17.50
CA MET A 124 -7.44 4.22 16.99
C MET A 124 -6.56 5.19 17.79
N TYR A 125 -6.57 5.09 19.11
CA TYR A 125 -5.72 5.90 19.99
C TYR A 125 -4.24 5.58 19.81
N THR A 126 -3.88 4.30 19.58
CA THR A 126 -2.53 3.93 19.17
C THR A 126 -2.11 4.66 17.89
N ALA A 127 -2.97 4.69 16.86
CA ALA A 127 -2.65 5.37 15.60
C ALA A 127 -2.50 6.89 15.79
N MET A 128 -3.35 7.51 16.61
CA MET A 128 -3.27 8.94 16.94
C MET A 128 -1.99 9.27 17.69
N ARG A 129 -1.69 8.54 18.78
CA ARG A 129 -0.46 8.71 19.57
C ARG A 129 0.79 8.55 18.72
N GLN A 130 0.87 7.47 17.94
CA GLN A 130 2.03 7.22 17.08
C GLN A 130 2.18 8.29 15.98
N THR A 131 1.08 8.82 15.46
CA THR A 131 1.14 9.93 14.50
C THR A 131 1.68 11.20 15.16
N TRP A 132 1.23 11.52 16.37
CA TRP A 132 1.72 12.66 17.12
C TRP A 132 3.20 12.51 17.50
N GLU A 133 3.63 11.34 18.00
CA GLU A 133 5.02 11.05 18.35
C GLU A 133 5.96 11.13 17.14
N GLU A 134 5.51 10.68 15.96
CA GLU A 134 6.37 10.55 14.78
C GLU A 134 6.47 11.84 13.96
N ILE A 135 5.38 12.60 13.85
CA ILE A 135 5.29 13.78 12.98
C ILE A 135 4.72 15.03 13.64
N GLY A 136 4.44 15.00 14.95
CA GLY A 136 3.86 16.14 15.67
C GLY A 136 2.43 16.49 15.25
N LEU A 137 1.78 15.66 14.43
CA LEU A 137 0.42 15.92 13.94
C LEU A 137 -0.61 15.38 14.92
N ASP A 138 -1.35 16.29 15.56
CA ASP A 138 -2.42 15.92 16.48
C ASP A 138 -3.74 15.64 15.73
N LEU A 139 -4.07 14.36 15.58
CA LEU A 139 -5.32 13.90 14.97
C LEU A 139 -6.55 14.05 15.90
N ALA A 140 -6.38 14.46 17.15
CA ALA A 140 -7.47 14.76 18.07
C ALA A 140 -8.03 16.19 17.89
N GLU A 141 -7.30 17.06 17.17
CA GLU A 141 -7.77 18.40 16.88
C GLU A 141 -9.03 18.39 16.00
N SER A 142 -9.85 19.43 16.17
CA SER A 142 -11.10 19.61 15.41
C SER A 142 -10.92 19.71 13.89
N ALA A 143 -9.70 19.98 13.43
CA ALA A 143 -9.34 19.97 12.01
C ALA A 143 -9.35 18.57 11.39
N TYR A 144 -9.42 17.51 12.19
CA TYR A 144 -9.44 16.12 11.74
C TYR A 144 -10.69 15.41 12.22
N THR A 145 -11.15 14.44 11.43
CA THR A 145 -12.21 13.52 11.85
C THR A 145 -11.80 12.07 11.58
N PRO A 146 -11.98 11.16 12.56
CA PRO A 146 -11.84 9.74 12.31
C PRO A 146 -12.99 9.26 11.41
N VAL A 147 -12.65 8.70 10.25
CA VAL A 147 -13.63 8.19 9.28
C VAL A 147 -14.06 6.78 9.67
N GLY A 148 -13.10 5.92 10.01
CA GLY A 148 -13.35 4.51 10.33
C GLY A 148 -12.07 3.67 10.21
N GLN A 149 -12.26 2.35 10.28
CA GLN A 149 -11.18 1.37 10.25
C GLN A 149 -11.29 0.51 8.98
N LEU A 150 -10.15 0.16 8.39
CA LEU A 150 -10.07 -0.87 7.35
C LEU A 150 -9.87 -2.27 7.99
N ASP A 151 -9.97 -3.32 7.19
CA ASP A 151 -9.79 -4.70 7.66
C ASP A 151 -8.45 -4.93 8.37
N ASP A 152 -8.49 -5.64 9.50
CA ASP A 152 -7.29 -6.09 10.21
C ASP A 152 -6.43 -7.02 9.34
N ARG A 153 -5.12 -6.93 9.57
CA ARG A 153 -4.11 -7.70 8.84
C ARG A 153 -3.21 -8.47 9.79
N GLU A 154 -3.00 -9.74 9.49
CA GLU A 154 -1.99 -10.54 10.17
C GLU A 154 -0.59 -10.16 9.66
N VAL A 155 0.27 -9.71 10.57
CA VAL A 155 1.69 -9.52 10.27
C VAL A 155 2.42 -10.78 10.70
N THR A 156 3.01 -11.48 9.74
CA THR A 156 3.69 -12.75 9.97
C THR A 156 5.18 -12.67 9.65
N THR A 157 5.94 -13.68 10.06
CA THR A 157 7.35 -13.81 9.66
C THR A 157 7.50 -13.92 8.14
N SER A 158 8.72 -13.74 7.63
CA SER A 158 9.09 -13.64 6.20
C SER A 158 8.57 -14.72 5.23
N LEU A 159 8.04 -15.83 5.75
CA LEU A 159 7.41 -16.94 5.03
C LEU A 159 6.11 -17.43 5.69
N GLY A 160 5.38 -16.55 6.39
CA GLY A 160 4.06 -16.86 6.95
C GLY A 160 4.03 -18.00 7.97
N LYS A 161 5.13 -18.26 8.71
CA LYS A 161 5.20 -19.40 9.65
C LYS A 161 4.66 -19.04 11.05
N ARG A 162 4.88 -17.81 11.49
CA ARG A 162 4.49 -17.35 12.84
C ARG A 162 3.82 -15.99 12.75
N LEU A 163 2.71 -15.83 13.47
CA LEU A 163 2.09 -14.53 13.70
C LEU A 163 2.99 -13.68 14.60
N LEU A 164 3.28 -12.47 14.17
CA LEU A 164 4.07 -11.48 14.91
C LEU A 164 3.16 -10.49 15.63
N MET A 165 2.10 -10.04 14.97
CA MET A 165 1.10 -9.11 15.52
C MET A 165 -0.10 -9.01 14.57
N VAL A 166 -1.16 -8.35 15.03
CA VAL A 166 -2.28 -7.88 14.19
C VAL A 166 -2.11 -6.37 13.95
N LEU A 167 -2.24 -5.93 12.70
CA LEU A 167 -2.16 -4.53 12.28
C LEU A 167 -3.56 -4.02 11.91
N SER A 168 -3.94 -2.88 12.49
CA SER A 168 -5.24 -2.23 12.27
C SER A 168 -5.06 -0.86 11.57
N PRO A 169 -5.58 -0.65 10.35
CA PRO A 169 -5.49 0.64 9.66
C PRO A 169 -6.70 1.53 9.96
N PHE A 170 -6.46 2.79 10.36
CA PHE A 170 -7.50 3.79 10.62
C PHE A 170 -7.43 4.93 9.62
N VAL A 171 -8.57 5.38 9.10
CA VAL A 171 -8.65 6.45 8.11
C VAL A 171 -9.08 7.75 8.79
N PHE A 172 -8.32 8.82 8.54
CA PHE A 172 -8.58 10.16 9.04
C PHE A 172 -8.74 11.13 7.87
N LEU A 173 -9.66 12.09 8.01
CA LEU A 173 -9.88 13.15 7.03
C LEU A 173 -9.60 14.51 7.66
N GLN A 174 -8.76 15.30 7.00
CA GLN A 174 -8.58 16.71 7.31
C GLN A 174 -9.79 17.50 6.77
N LEU A 175 -10.47 18.21 7.68
CA LEU A 175 -11.64 19.03 7.41
C LEU A 175 -11.30 20.49 7.09
N ALA A 176 -10.10 20.93 7.48
CA ALA A 176 -9.62 22.29 7.22
C ALA A 176 -8.95 22.39 5.84
N PRO A 177 -9.01 23.55 5.16
CA PRO A 177 -8.38 23.75 3.86
C PRO A 177 -6.85 24.00 3.93
N HIS A 178 -6.34 24.40 5.10
CA HIS A 178 -4.92 24.68 5.30
C HIS A 178 -4.19 23.45 5.83
N THR A 179 -2.94 23.28 5.41
CA THR A 179 -2.10 22.18 5.94
C THR A 179 -1.72 22.48 7.39
N THR A 180 -2.05 21.57 8.31
CA THR A 180 -1.59 21.67 9.70
C THR A 180 -0.06 21.60 9.75
N PRO A 181 0.62 22.48 10.52
CA PRO A 181 2.06 22.35 10.77
C PRO A 181 2.40 20.99 11.38
N VAL A 182 3.58 20.47 11.06
CA VAL A 182 4.09 19.18 11.50
C VAL A 182 5.54 19.32 11.96
N ASP A 183 5.96 18.47 12.88
CA ASP A 183 7.33 18.40 13.42
C ASP A 183 7.86 16.96 13.27
N PRO A 184 8.30 16.56 12.05
CA PRO A 184 8.76 15.20 11.79
C PRO A 184 10.02 14.85 12.56
N ALA A 185 10.04 13.65 13.16
CA ALA A 185 11.23 13.11 13.80
C ALA A 185 12.43 13.08 12.82
N PRO A 186 13.67 13.29 13.29
CA PRO A 186 14.86 13.32 12.43
C PRO A 186 14.98 12.09 11.53
N GLY A 187 15.19 12.30 10.22
CA GLY A 187 15.24 11.23 9.22
C GLY A 187 13.88 10.75 8.70
N THR A 188 12.80 11.47 9.03
CA THR A 188 11.46 11.27 8.48
C THR A 188 11.11 12.39 7.51
N ALA A 189 10.81 12.03 6.26
CA ALA A 189 10.30 12.96 5.25
C ALA A 189 8.83 12.67 4.93
N LEU A 190 8.05 13.73 4.70
CA LEU A 190 6.61 13.66 4.47
C LEU A 190 6.30 13.85 2.99
N HIS A 191 5.43 13.01 2.44
CA HIS A 191 5.02 13.06 1.05
C HIS A 191 3.49 13.01 0.94
N TRP A 192 2.90 14.14 0.57
CA TRP A 192 1.49 14.22 0.17
C TRP A 192 1.35 13.82 -1.29
N VAL A 193 0.59 12.76 -1.53
CA VAL A 193 0.47 12.12 -2.85
C VAL A 193 -0.96 12.25 -3.35
N PRO A 194 -1.19 12.87 -4.51
CA PRO A 194 -2.51 12.94 -5.11
C PRO A 194 -3.11 11.54 -5.32
N LEU A 195 -4.33 11.31 -4.83
CA LEU A 195 -5.02 10.02 -5.00
C LEU A 195 -5.23 9.67 -6.48
N ALA A 196 -5.29 10.68 -7.35
CA ALA A 196 -5.37 10.49 -8.80
C ALA A 196 -4.15 9.76 -9.38
N GLU A 197 -2.94 9.94 -8.83
CA GLU A 197 -1.73 9.22 -9.26
C GLU A 197 -1.81 7.71 -8.98
N LEU A 198 -2.63 7.33 -7.98
CA LEU A 198 -2.80 5.96 -7.53
C LEU A 198 -4.02 5.27 -8.18
N LEU A 199 -4.86 6.01 -8.89
CA LEU A 199 -6.07 5.50 -9.54
C LEU A 199 -5.84 5.21 -11.03
N PRO A 200 -6.39 4.11 -11.56
CA PRO A 200 -6.33 3.76 -12.98
C PRO A 200 -7.44 4.49 -13.75
N LEU A 201 -7.29 5.81 -13.88
CA LEU A 201 -8.23 6.68 -14.60
C LEU A 201 -8.12 6.49 -16.13
N PRO A 202 -9.24 6.52 -16.88
CA PRO A 202 -9.23 6.33 -18.33
C PRO A 202 -8.56 7.49 -19.08
N SER A 203 -7.85 7.17 -20.17
CA SER A 203 -6.98 8.11 -20.90
C SER A 203 -7.72 9.24 -21.64
N SER A 204 -9.04 9.17 -21.78
CA SER A 204 -9.86 10.23 -22.38
C SER A 204 -10.11 11.42 -21.44
N MET A 205 -9.61 11.38 -20.19
CA MET A 205 -10.02 12.28 -19.12
C MET A 205 -9.09 13.48 -18.82
N GLN A 206 -7.93 13.63 -19.46
CA GLN A 206 -7.08 14.79 -19.13
C GLN A 206 -6.10 15.19 -20.24
N GLY A 207 -5.86 16.51 -20.33
CA GLY A 207 -5.02 17.19 -21.31
C GLY A 207 -3.55 16.80 -21.31
N LYS A 208 -2.83 17.29 -22.32
CA LYS A 208 -1.43 16.98 -22.62
C LYS A 208 -0.50 17.30 -21.43
N GLY A 209 0.02 16.29 -20.73
CA GLY A 209 1.23 16.47 -19.90
C GLY A 209 1.48 15.53 -18.73
N VAL A 210 0.48 14.84 -18.17
CA VAL A 210 0.65 14.05 -16.92
C VAL A 210 0.60 12.54 -17.20
N PRO A 211 1.57 11.71 -16.73
CA PRO A 211 1.56 10.26 -16.95
C PRO A 211 0.36 9.61 -16.22
N ARG A 212 -0.53 8.90 -16.93
CA ARG A 212 -0.44 7.51 -17.42
C ARG A 212 -0.50 6.43 -16.34
N ARG A 213 -1.70 6.18 -15.77
CA ARG A 213 -1.98 5.05 -14.85
C ARG A 213 -1.04 5.03 -13.60
N PRO A 214 -1.31 4.21 -12.58
CA PRO A 214 -0.34 3.98 -11.52
C PRO A 214 0.95 3.42 -12.12
N ARG A 215 2.10 4.04 -11.84
CA ARG A 215 3.41 3.60 -12.33
C ARG A 215 3.90 2.42 -11.49
N TRP A 216 3.65 1.22 -11.99
CA TRP A 216 4.09 0.00 -11.31
C TRP A 216 5.59 -0.25 -11.52
N SER A 217 6.24 -0.71 -10.46
CA SER A 217 7.62 -1.16 -10.42
C SER A 217 7.75 -2.37 -9.50
N HIS A 218 8.98 -2.77 -9.19
CA HIS A 218 9.25 -3.88 -8.29
C HIS A 218 10.33 -3.52 -7.26
N VAL A 219 10.18 -4.09 -6.07
CA VAL A 219 11.16 -4.08 -4.97
C VAL A 219 11.76 -5.46 -4.86
N THR A 220 13.09 -5.55 -4.96
CA THR A 220 13.81 -6.82 -4.91
C THR A 220 14.40 -7.05 -3.53
N VAL A 221 13.97 -8.13 -2.88
CA VAL A 221 14.48 -8.58 -1.60
C VAL A 221 15.24 -9.89 -1.79
N ASP A 222 16.46 -9.97 -1.25
CA ASP A 222 17.26 -11.19 -1.29
C ASP A 222 16.56 -12.32 -0.49
N ALA A 223 16.21 -13.42 -1.15
CA ALA A 223 15.52 -14.55 -0.53
C ALA A 223 16.34 -15.18 0.60
N SER A 224 17.68 -15.13 0.49
CA SER A 224 18.60 -15.68 1.49
C SER A 224 18.45 -14.99 2.85
N SER A 225 18.11 -13.70 2.86
CA SER A 225 17.88 -12.91 4.09
C SER A 225 16.65 -13.38 4.87
N ARG A 226 15.71 -14.05 4.19
CA ARG A 226 14.45 -14.56 4.73
C ARG A 226 14.50 -16.05 5.08
N LEU A 227 15.45 -16.79 4.51
CA LEU A 227 15.57 -18.25 4.60
C LEU A 227 16.73 -18.73 5.48
N ALA A 228 17.88 -18.04 5.47
CA ALA A 228 19.08 -18.46 6.18
C ALA A 228 19.28 -17.69 7.51
N PRO A 229 19.76 -18.38 8.58
CA PRO A 229 20.12 -17.74 9.84
C PRO A 229 21.12 -16.60 9.66
N ARG A 230 21.06 -15.59 10.55
CA ARG A 230 21.87 -14.38 10.40
C ARG A 230 23.39 -14.60 10.42
N HIS A 231 23.84 -15.71 10.99
CA HIS A 231 25.24 -15.97 11.28
C HIS A 231 25.98 -16.82 10.24
N SER A 232 25.29 -17.44 9.28
CA SER A 232 25.95 -18.26 8.25
C SER A 232 26.06 -17.52 6.92
N THR A 233 27.23 -16.96 6.64
CA THR A 233 27.55 -16.26 5.38
C THR A 233 27.58 -17.21 4.20
N VAL A 234 28.15 -18.41 4.38
CA VAL A 234 28.22 -19.46 3.35
C VAL A 234 26.83 -19.97 2.98
N LEU A 235 25.98 -20.29 3.96
CA LEU A 235 24.61 -20.73 3.69
C LEU A 235 23.80 -19.63 3.01
N ARG A 236 24.00 -18.36 3.38
CA ARG A 236 23.36 -17.23 2.69
C ARG A 236 23.78 -17.12 1.24
N LEU A 237 25.07 -17.24 0.94
CA LEU A 237 25.58 -17.22 -0.43
C LEU A 237 24.97 -18.38 -1.23
N LEU A 238 24.99 -19.59 -0.65
CA LEU A 238 24.37 -20.77 -1.25
C LEU A 238 22.88 -20.57 -1.52
N MET A 239 22.12 -20.07 -0.54
CA MET A 239 20.69 -19.78 -0.70
C MET A 239 20.43 -18.69 -1.75
N ARG A 240 21.29 -17.67 -1.82
CA ARG A 240 21.19 -16.60 -2.81
C ARG A 240 21.34 -17.15 -4.23
N VAL A 241 22.31 -18.05 -4.45
CA VAL A 241 22.54 -18.71 -5.73
C VAL A 241 21.44 -19.74 -6.05
N LEU A 242 20.96 -20.49 -5.05
CA LEU A 242 19.99 -21.58 -5.26
C LEU A 242 18.53 -21.12 -5.33
N VAL A 243 18.18 -19.99 -4.73
CA VAL A 243 16.77 -19.53 -4.63
C VAL A 243 16.52 -18.25 -5.43
N GLY A 244 17.56 -17.43 -5.65
CA GLY A 244 17.44 -16.17 -6.37
C GLY A 244 16.89 -15.04 -5.50
N SER A 245 16.30 -14.03 -6.14
CA SER A 245 15.69 -12.89 -5.44
C SER A 245 14.16 -12.98 -5.45
N MET A 246 13.54 -12.36 -4.44
CA MET A 246 12.09 -12.19 -4.33
C MET A 246 11.73 -10.78 -4.80
N GLN A 247 10.79 -10.66 -5.72
CA GLN A 247 10.32 -9.41 -6.29
C GLN A 247 8.90 -9.14 -5.79
N PHE A 248 8.71 -7.98 -5.16
CA PHE A 248 7.39 -7.50 -4.70
C PHE A 248 6.92 -6.38 -5.62
N PRO A 249 5.62 -6.32 -5.96
CA PRO A 249 5.09 -5.21 -6.73
C PRO A 249 5.13 -3.93 -5.90
N ALA A 250 5.39 -2.81 -6.57
CA ALA A 250 5.47 -1.50 -5.96
C ALA A 250 4.81 -0.45 -6.88
N ILE A 251 4.27 0.61 -6.30
CA ILE A 251 3.85 1.81 -7.04
C ILE A 251 4.90 2.90 -6.82
N LEU A 252 5.34 3.52 -7.90
CA LEU A 252 6.22 4.69 -7.85
C LEU A 252 5.40 5.91 -7.46
N ILE A 253 5.91 6.63 -6.47
CA ILE A 253 5.33 7.85 -5.94
C ILE A 253 6.27 9.01 -6.25
N SER A 254 5.70 10.11 -6.72
CA SER A 254 6.42 11.36 -6.94
C SER A 254 6.84 11.96 -5.60
N PRO A 255 8.13 12.26 -5.36
CA PRO A 255 8.54 12.99 -4.16
C PRO A 255 7.83 14.35 -4.12
N SER A 256 7.07 14.63 -3.06
CA SER A 256 6.47 15.95 -2.88
C SER A 256 7.56 17.01 -2.73
N ALA A 257 7.51 18.09 -3.53
CA ALA A 257 8.45 19.22 -3.46
C ALA A 257 8.53 19.86 -2.05
N SER A 258 7.49 19.68 -1.24
CA SER A 258 7.42 20.20 0.13
C SER A 258 8.28 19.42 1.14
N ALA A 259 8.86 18.27 0.76
CA ALA A 259 9.77 17.50 1.62
C ALA A 259 11.18 18.12 1.74
N ALA A 260 11.48 19.17 0.97
CA ALA A 260 12.81 19.77 0.85
C ALA A 260 13.04 21.01 1.73
N VAL A 261 12.27 21.22 2.80
CA VAL A 261 12.51 22.34 3.73
C VAL A 261 13.05 21.82 5.07
N PRO A 262 14.38 21.79 5.28
CA PRO A 262 14.91 21.81 6.63
C PRO A 262 14.52 23.16 7.25
N LEU A 263 13.66 23.13 8.26
CA LEU A 263 13.34 24.29 9.10
C LEU A 263 14.60 24.65 9.89
N ALA A 264 15.50 25.41 9.27
CA ALA A 264 16.65 25.97 9.93
C ALA A 264 16.15 27.01 10.96
N HIS A 265 16.00 26.58 12.20
CA HIS A 265 15.90 27.49 13.34
C HIS A 265 17.23 28.24 13.43
N ALA A 266 17.26 29.45 12.90
CA ALA A 266 18.36 30.38 13.09
C ALA A 266 18.35 30.87 14.55
N ALA A 267 18.90 30.07 15.46
CA ALA A 267 19.36 30.58 16.74
C ALA A 267 20.69 31.31 16.49
N ALA A 268 20.71 32.62 16.74
CA ALA A 268 21.92 33.43 16.67
C ALA A 268 22.94 32.91 17.69
N GLY A 269 24.07 32.34 17.23
CA GLY A 269 25.16 31.92 18.11
C GLY A 269 26.31 31.18 17.42
N ASP A 270 27.49 31.80 17.45
CA ASP A 270 28.84 31.28 17.20
C ASP A 270 29.31 30.92 15.77
N ALA A 271 30.41 31.58 15.37
CA ALA A 271 31.11 31.39 14.10
C ALA A 271 31.72 29.99 13.91
N LYS A 272 31.87 29.22 14.99
CA LYS A 272 32.35 27.83 14.96
C LYS A 272 31.26 26.85 14.48
N SER A 273 30.00 27.15 14.78
CA SER A 273 28.81 26.41 14.34
C SER A 273 28.59 26.57 12.82
N GLN A 274 28.94 27.73 12.27
CA GLN A 274 28.85 28.00 10.84
C GLN A 274 29.88 27.20 10.03
N LEU A 275 31.09 27.00 10.56
CA LEU A 275 32.12 26.21 9.87
C LEU A 275 31.75 24.72 9.81
N LEU A 276 31.17 24.18 10.89
CA LEU A 276 30.64 22.81 10.92
C LEU A 276 29.43 22.65 9.98
N ALA A 277 28.53 23.63 9.94
CA ALA A 277 27.39 23.63 9.02
C ALA A 277 27.82 23.79 7.54
N ILE A 278 28.96 24.44 7.27
CA ILE A 278 29.54 24.52 5.92
C ILE A 278 30.16 23.18 5.53
N ASP A 279 30.83 22.48 6.45
CA ASP A 279 31.37 21.13 6.20
C ASP A 279 30.25 20.09 6.02
N GLU A 280 29.16 20.22 6.78
CA GLU A 280 27.96 19.40 6.65
C GLU A 280 27.24 19.69 5.31
N LYS A 281 27.15 20.97 4.91
CA LYS A 281 26.66 21.39 3.58
C LYS A 281 27.53 20.83 2.45
N ARG A 282 28.85 20.83 2.62
CA ARG A 282 29.81 20.31 1.64
C ARG A 282 29.73 18.78 1.54
N ALA A 283 29.54 18.09 2.68
CA ALA A 283 29.28 16.65 2.72
C ALA A 283 27.92 16.28 2.09
N THR A 284 26.87 17.09 2.24
CA THR A 284 25.60 16.89 1.51
C THR A 284 25.70 17.20 0.02
N LEU A 285 26.53 18.15 -0.39
CA LEU A 285 26.77 18.48 -1.80
C LEU A 285 27.64 17.43 -2.50
N GLU A 286 28.57 16.79 -1.78
CA GLU A 286 29.39 15.69 -2.31
C GLU A 286 28.68 14.32 -2.26
N TYR A 287 27.56 14.17 -1.54
CA TYR A 287 26.79 12.91 -1.41
C TYR A 287 25.38 12.94 -2.05
N GLY A 288 24.96 14.02 -2.72
CA GLY A 288 23.56 14.20 -3.09
C GLY A 288 23.27 14.86 -4.45
N ALA A 289 24.17 14.73 -5.43
CA ALA A 289 23.98 15.26 -6.78
C ALA A 289 23.82 14.16 -7.85
N ASP A 290 23.24 13.00 -7.51
CA ASP A 290 23.01 11.92 -8.47
C ASP A 290 21.65 11.23 -8.24
N GLY A 291 20.66 11.58 -9.07
CA GLY A 291 19.38 10.91 -9.23
C GLY A 291 18.25 11.31 -8.26
N GLU A 292 17.13 11.81 -8.80
CA GLU A 292 15.85 11.81 -8.08
C GLU A 292 15.51 10.36 -7.67
N GLU A 293 15.74 9.98 -6.41
CA GLU A 293 15.39 8.65 -5.92
C GLU A 293 13.85 8.48 -5.99
N GLU A 294 13.37 7.72 -6.97
CA GLU A 294 11.95 7.40 -7.10
C GLU A 294 11.45 6.65 -5.85
N LEU A 295 10.41 7.16 -5.20
CA LEU A 295 9.85 6.56 -3.99
C LEU A 295 9.00 5.35 -4.35
N LYS A 296 9.27 4.20 -3.72
CA LYS A 296 8.54 2.96 -3.95
C LYS A 296 7.58 2.67 -2.80
N LEU A 297 6.28 2.61 -3.08
CA LEU A 297 5.25 2.12 -2.17
C LEU A 297 5.01 0.63 -2.40
N TRP A 298 5.27 -0.20 -1.39
CA TRP A 298 5.16 -1.66 -1.51
C TRP A 298 4.71 -2.32 -0.21
N GLY A 299 4.50 -3.63 -0.23
CA GLY A 299 4.21 -4.44 0.96
C GLY A 299 2.87 -4.10 1.62
N LEU A 300 2.91 -3.94 2.96
CA LEU A 300 1.71 -3.67 3.77
C LEU A 300 1.12 -2.29 3.47
N SER A 301 1.96 -1.27 3.31
CA SER A 301 1.53 0.09 2.97
C SER A 301 0.78 0.12 1.65
N LEU A 302 1.35 -0.46 0.59
CA LEU A 302 0.68 -0.63 -0.69
C LEU A 302 -0.64 -1.40 -0.54
N GLY A 303 -0.64 -2.47 0.25
CA GLY A 303 -1.83 -3.26 0.47
C GLY A 303 -2.98 -2.46 1.10
N MET A 304 -2.69 -1.64 2.11
CA MET A 304 -3.68 -0.78 2.77
C MET A 304 -4.14 0.36 1.86
N THR A 305 -3.23 0.92 1.07
CA THR A 305 -3.59 1.90 0.02
C THR A 305 -4.56 1.29 -0.99
N LEU A 306 -4.31 0.07 -1.47
CA LEU A 306 -5.21 -0.61 -2.41
C LEU A 306 -6.58 -0.92 -1.80
N ASP A 307 -6.66 -1.23 -0.51
CA ASP A 307 -7.96 -1.38 0.20
C ASP A 307 -8.75 -0.08 0.22
N LEU A 308 -8.08 1.05 0.51
CA LEU A 308 -8.72 2.37 0.45
C LEU A 308 -9.24 2.66 -0.98
N LEU A 309 -8.39 2.45 -2.00
CA LEU A 309 -8.75 2.71 -3.39
C LEU A 309 -9.87 1.78 -3.89
N LEU A 310 -9.96 0.55 -3.41
CA LEU A 310 -11.07 -0.36 -3.71
C LEU A 310 -12.41 0.22 -3.26
N ASN A 311 -12.46 0.91 -2.10
CA ASN A 311 -13.66 1.61 -1.64
C ASN A 311 -14.02 2.81 -2.54
N MET A 312 -13.05 3.34 -3.31
CA MET A 312 -13.29 4.39 -4.32
C MET A 312 -13.79 3.81 -5.65
N THR A 313 -13.63 2.52 -5.91
CA THR A 313 -14.10 1.88 -7.16
C THR A 313 -15.61 1.60 -7.16
N VAL A 314 -16.24 1.62 -8.34
CA VAL A 314 -17.66 1.28 -8.50
C VAL A 314 -17.76 -0.24 -8.72
N PRO A 315 -18.53 -1.00 -7.92
CA PRO A 315 -18.86 -2.38 -8.27
C PRO A 315 -19.62 -2.37 -9.61
N LYS A 316 -19.12 -3.08 -10.63
CA LYS A 316 -19.92 -3.34 -11.84
C LYS A 316 -21.18 -4.10 -11.41
N VAL A 317 -22.34 -3.44 -11.48
CA VAL A 317 -23.62 -4.15 -11.39
C VAL A 317 -23.65 -5.15 -12.55
N SER A 318 -23.82 -6.44 -12.24
CA SER A 318 -23.82 -7.49 -13.25
C SER A 318 -24.97 -7.22 -14.25
N PRO A 319 -24.76 -7.37 -15.57
CA PRO A 319 -25.79 -7.09 -16.59
C PRO A 319 -27.05 -7.95 -16.44
N LEU A 320 -27.00 -9.04 -15.66
CA LEU A 320 -28.16 -9.85 -15.30
C LEU A 320 -29.14 -9.13 -14.37
N VAL A 321 -28.67 -8.26 -13.46
CA VAL A 321 -29.52 -7.44 -12.57
C VAL A 321 -30.13 -6.27 -13.34
N GLU A 322 -29.40 -5.72 -14.30
CA GLU A 322 -29.93 -4.72 -15.24
C GLU A 322 -31.04 -5.29 -16.13
N LYS A 323 -30.89 -6.56 -16.58
CA LYS A 323 -31.93 -7.24 -17.35
C LYS A 323 -33.15 -7.55 -16.49
N ALA A 324 -32.96 -7.97 -15.24
CA ALA A 324 -34.06 -8.26 -14.30
C ALA A 324 -34.88 -7.00 -13.94
N THR A 325 -34.22 -5.85 -13.80
CA THR A 325 -34.88 -4.56 -13.52
C THR A 325 -35.57 -3.97 -14.76
N ARG A 326 -35.07 -4.24 -15.98
CA ARG A 326 -35.76 -3.85 -17.24
C ARG A 326 -36.95 -4.72 -17.58
N ILE A 327 -36.98 -5.99 -17.17
CA ILE A 327 -38.11 -6.90 -17.45
C ILE A 327 -39.33 -6.61 -16.56
N GLY A 328 -39.15 -5.92 -15.41
CA GLY A 328 -40.23 -5.61 -14.47
C GLY A 328 -41.00 -4.31 -14.70
N LYS A 329 -40.58 -3.41 -15.60
CA LYS A 329 -41.28 -2.14 -15.88
C LYS A 329 -41.70 -2.04 -17.35
N GLY A 330 -42.83 -2.68 -17.65
CA GLY A 330 -43.55 -2.46 -18.91
C GLY A 330 -44.19 -1.07 -18.95
N LYS A 331 -43.81 -0.30 -19.98
CA LYS A 331 -44.51 0.85 -20.61
C LYS A 331 -44.98 1.99 -19.69
N SER A 332 -44.11 2.98 -19.50
CA SER A 332 -44.52 4.37 -19.75
C SER A 332 -43.38 5.12 -20.44
N ARG A 333 -43.67 5.60 -21.64
CA ARG A 333 -42.76 6.33 -22.52
C ARG A 333 -42.84 7.80 -22.13
N MET A 334 -41.91 8.26 -21.31
CA MET A 334 -41.72 9.68 -21.05
C MET A 334 -40.24 10.01 -21.25
N SER A 335 -39.97 10.81 -22.28
CA SER A 335 -38.67 11.37 -22.59
C SER A 335 -38.26 12.31 -21.47
N VAL A 336 -37.33 11.85 -20.62
CA VAL A 336 -36.58 12.73 -19.73
C VAL A 336 -35.15 12.73 -20.26
N SER A 337 -34.78 13.84 -20.88
CA SER A 337 -33.41 14.23 -21.17
C SER A 337 -32.61 14.18 -19.87
N ASN A 338 -31.78 13.15 -19.71
CA ASN A 338 -30.89 13.04 -18.57
C ASN A 338 -29.52 13.59 -18.96
N GLU A 339 -29.40 14.92 -18.96
CA GLU A 339 -28.12 15.60 -18.78
C GLU A 339 -27.74 15.47 -17.30
N LYS A 340 -27.03 14.42 -16.91
CA LYS A 340 -26.38 14.33 -15.59
C LYS A 340 -25.08 13.52 -15.67
N GLY A 341 -23.98 14.22 -15.40
CA GLY A 341 -22.70 13.76 -14.86
C GLY A 341 -22.19 12.40 -15.35
N GLU A 342 -21.19 12.43 -16.22
CA GLU A 342 -20.39 11.26 -16.57
C GLU A 342 -19.59 10.80 -15.33
N GLU A 343 -20.20 9.96 -14.48
CA GLU A 343 -19.52 9.43 -13.29
C GLU A 343 -18.32 8.56 -13.72
N THR A 344 -17.15 8.92 -13.20
CA THR A 344 -15.86 8.26 -13.40
C THR A 344 -15.90 6.79 -12.94
N MET A 345 -16.22 5.86 -13.83
CA MET A 345 -16.27 4.44 -13.50
C MET A 345 -14.86 3.83 -13.43
N VAL A 346 -14.28 3.74 -12.22
CA VAL A 346 -13.03 3.00 -11.98
C VAL A 346 -13.36 1.54 -11.69
N SER A 347 -12.81 0.62 -12.49
CA SER A 347 -12.98 -0.84 -12.33
C SER A 347 -11.99 -1.39 -11.29
N PRO A 348 -12.42 -2.28 -10.37
CA PRO A 348 -11.49 -2.91 -9.41
C PRO A 348 -10.32 -3.66 -10.06
N GLN A 349 -10.52 -4.22 -11.26
CA GLN A 349 -9.48 -4.98 -11.97
C GLN A 349 -8.32 -4.12 -12.46
N SER A 350 -8.53 -2.82 -12.69
CA SER A 350 -7.45 -1.95 -13.17
C SER A 350 -6.53 -1.46 -12.05
N LEU A 351 -6.85 -1.78 -10.79
CA LEU A 351 -5.96 -1.58 -9.63
C LEU A 351 -4.93 -2.71 -9.45
N LEU A 352 -4.99 -3.75 -10.29
CA LEU A 352 -4.02 -4.84 -10.24
C LEU A 352 -2.70 -4.43 -10.89
N PRO A 353 -1.56 -4.96 -10.40
CA PRO A 353 -0.29 -4.79 -11.11
C PRO A 353 -0.41 -5.35 -12.54
N PRO A 354 0.27 -4.75 -13.54
CA PRO A 354 0.20 -5.20 -14.95
C PRO A 354 0.61 -6.67 -15.09
N ASP A 355 1.54 -7.07 -14.24
CA ASP A 355 2.00 -8.43 -14.09
C ASP A 355 0.92 -9.43 -13.67
N ALA A 356 -0.18 -9.00 -13.05
CA ALA A 356 -1.31 -9.86 -12.71
C ALA A 356 -1.97 -10.49 -13.95
N GLU A 357 -1.87 -9.88 -15.13
CA GLU A 357 -2.40 -10.44 -16.38
C GLU A 357 -1.69 -11.77 -16.75
N THR A 358 -0.43 -11.96 -16.37
CA THR A 358 0.27 -13.24 -16.55
C THR A 358 -0.22 -14.32 -15.57
N LEU A 359 -0.71 -13.92 -14.39
CA LEU A 359 -1.40 -14.82 -13.47
C LEU A 359 -2.80 -15.19 -14.00
N GLU A 360 -3.52 -14.26 -14.64
CA GLU A 360 -4.76 -14.55 -15.36
C GLU A 360 -4.53 -15.53 -16.54
N MET A 361 -3.48 -15.34 -17.35
CA MET A 361 -3.09 -16.30 -18.41
C MET A 361 -2.84 -17.70 -17.87
N LEU A 362 -2.32 -17.83 -16.64
CA LEU A 362 -2.12 -19.10 -15.93
C LEU A 362 -3.39 -19.65 -15.25
N ARG A 363 -4.58 -19.09 -15.56
CA ARG A 363 -5.88 -19.39 -14.92
C ARG A 363 -5.86 -19.21 -13.40
N MET A 364 -5.11 -18.23 -12.89
CA MET A 364 -5.22 -17.84 -11.49
C MET A 364 -6.36 -16.83 -11.33
N PRO A 365 -7.34 -17.10 -10.42
CA PRO A 365 -8.49 -16.25 -10.17
C PRO A 365 -8.10 -14.82 -9.72
N VAL A 366 -8.91 -13.85 -10.15
CA VAL A 366 -8.70 -12.41 -10.02
C VAL A 366 -8.58 -12.04 -8.56
N VAL A 367 -7.51 -11.35 -8.20
CA VAL A 367 -7.10 -11.13 -6.81
C VAL A 367 -7.80 -9.88 -6.25
N ALA A 368 -8.08 -9.82 -4.95
CA ALA A 368 -8.26 -8.52 -4.29
C ALA A 368 -6.93 -7.74 -4.43
N PRO A 369 -6.88 -6.55 -5.07
CA PRO A 369 -5.63 -5.83 -5.31
C PRO A 369 -4.66 -5.78 -4.12
N SER A 370 -5.19 -5.61 -2.91
CA SER A 370 -4.43 -5.58 -1.66
C SER A 370 -3.73 -6.88 -1.25
N LEU A 371 -4.15 -8.05 -1.76
CA LEU A 371 -3.46 -9.32 -1.56
C LEU A 371 -2.29 -9.48 -2.53
N THR A 372 -2.38 -8.93 -3.74
CA THR A 372 -1.27 -9.00 -4.70
C THR A 372 -0.03 -8.26 -4.21
N SER A 373 -0.20 -7.20 -3.42
CA SER A 373 0.90 -6.35 -2.96
C SER A 373 1.91 -7.07 -2.05
N ILE A 374 1.48 -8.15 -1.40
CA ILE A 374 2.26 -8.89 -0.40
C ILE A 374 2.79 -10.24 -0.93
N PHE A 375 2.44 -10.62 -2.16
CA PHE A 375 2.90 -11.88 -2.75
C PHE A 375 4.12 -11.68 -3.64
N PRO A 376 5.28 -12.26 -3.27
CA PRO A 376 6.49 -12.16 -4.06
C PRO A 376 6.47 -13.08 -5.29
N ARG A 377 7.18 -12.66 -6.32
CA ARG A 377 7.67 -13.52 -7.41
C ARG A 377 9.13 -13.89 -7.19
N PHE A 378 9.55 -15.06 -7.64
CA PHE A 378 10.96 -15.44 -7.60
C PHE A 378 11.61 -15.14 -8.95
N SER A 379 12.87 -14.71 -8.94
CA SER A 379 13.63 -14.44 -10.17
C SER A 379 13.81 -15.69 -11.05
N TYR A 380 13.77 -16.88 -10.44
CA TYR A 380 13.93 -18.13 -11.17
C TYR A 380 12.58 -18.74 -11.59
N PRO A 381 12.41 -19.09 -12.88
CA PRO A 381 11.13 -19.56 -13.42
C PRO A 381 10.75 -20.95 -12.89
N ASP A 382 11.71 -21.82 -12.60
CA ASP A 382 11.50 -23.15 -12.00
C ASP A 382 10.88 -23.03 -10.60
N VAL A 383 11.32 -22.06 -9.79
CA VAL A 383 10.73 -21.77 -8.47
C VAL A 383 9.27 -21.38 -8.63
N ASN A 384 8.96 -20.46 -9.54
CA ASN A 384 7.58 -20.03 -9.81
C ASN A 384 6.70 -21.20 -10.32
N PHE A 385 7.25 -22.07 -11.17
CA PHE A 385 6.58 -23.28 -11.62
C PHE A 385 6.20 -24.20 -10.46
N TRP A 386 7.15 -24.51 -9.57
CA TRP A 386 6.86 -25.38 -8.41
C TRP A 386 5.90 -24.72 -7.41
N ILE A 387 5.93 -23.39 -7.25
CA ILE A 387 4.92 -22.66 -6.47
C ILE A 387 3.53 -22.87 -7.08
N TRP A 388 3.40 -22.76 -8.40
CA TRP A 388 2.13 -23.01 -9.10
C TRP A 388 1.63 -24.45 -8.92
N VAL A 389 2.53 -25.44 -8.99
CA VAL A 389 2.23 -26.87 -8.74
C VAL A 389 1.67 -27.07 -7.32
N PHE A 390 2.37 -26.57 -6.30
CA PHE A 390 1.95 -26.74 -4.90
C PHE A 390 0.82 -25.78 -4.48
N GLY A 391 0.51 -24.77 -5.29
CA GLY A 391 -0.50 -23.76 -5.05
C GLY A 391 -1.96 -24.22 -5.19
N LYS A 392 -2.25 -25.52 -5.31
CA LYS A 392 -3.64 -26.04 -5.48
C LYS A 392 -4.58 -25.60 -4.36
N ARG A 393 -4.12 -25.63 -3.10
CA ARG A 393 -4.91 -25.19 -1.93
C ARG A 393 -5.15 -23.68 -1.95
N TYR A 394 -4.11 -22.90 -2.21
CA TYR A 394 -4.21 -21.45 -2.40
C TYR A 394 -5.26 -21.11 -3.48
N ARG A 395 -5.17 -21.75 -4.65
CA ARG A 395 -6.17 -21.59 -5.73
C ARG A 395 -7.58 -22.02 -5.34
N ALA A 396 -7.74 -22.94 -4.38
CA ALA A 396 -9.05 -23.33 -3.86
C ALA A 396 -9.62 -22.28 -2.90
N VAL A 397 -8.79 -21.75 -2.00
CA VAL A 397 -9.15 -20.61 -1.13
C VAL A 397 -9.59 -19.42 -1.98
N MET A 398 -8.83 -19.10 -3.03
CA MET A 398 -9.18 -17.99 -3.92
C MET A 398 -10.48 -18.21 -4.68
N ARG A 399 -10.74 -19.42 -5.19
CA ARG A 399 -12.04 -19.74 -5.82
C ARG A 399 -13.20 -19.66 -4.82
N GLY A 400 -12.97 -19.99 -3.56
CA GLY A 400 -13.94 -19.82 -2.49
C GLY A 400 -14.29 -18.34 -2.26
N TRP A 401 -13.26 -17.48 -2.23
CA TRP A 401 -13.43 -16.03 -2.10
C TRP A 401 -14.17 -15.42 -3.31
N GLU A 402 -13.82 -15.79 -4.54
CA GLU A 402 -14.54 -15.30 -5.72
C GLU A 402 -16.02 -15.72 -5.71
N ALA A 403 -16.29 -16.93 -5.23
CA ALA A 403 -17.66 -17.43 -5.10
C ALA A 403 -18.43 -16.63 -4.03
N SER A 404 -17.80 -16.28 -2.90
CA SER A 404 -18.45 -15.49 -1.85
C SER A 404 -18.68 -14.03 -2.27
N VAL A 405 -17.71 -13.40 -2.93
CA VAL A 405 -17.86 -12.04 -3.50
C VAL A 405 -18.98 -12.01 -4.54
N ARG A 406 -19.05 -13.00 -5.43
CA ARG A 406 -20.11 -13.09 -6.46
C ARG A 406 -21.49 -13.38 -5.85
N ALA A 407 -21.55 -14.11 -4.74
CA ALA A 407 -22.80 -14.40 -4.04
C ALA A 407 -23.36 -13.19 -3.27
N GLY A 408 -22.57 -12.12 -3.07
CA GLY A 408 -23.03 -10.86 -2.48
C GLY A 408 -23.55 -10.98 -1.04
N GLY A 409 -23.15 -12.03 -0.31
CA GLY A 409 -23.65 -12.33 1.03
C GLY A 409 -22.83 -11.70 2.15
N THR A 410 -23.48 -11.35 3.26
CA THR A 410 -22.83 -10.85 4.50
C THR A 410 -21.86 -11.85 5.14
N ASN A 411 -21.92 -13.13 4.75
CA ASN A 411 -21.03 -14.19 5.22
C ASN A 411 -19.57 -14.04 4.73
N ASP A 412 -19.34 -13.27 3.66
CA ASP A 412 -17.99 -13.06 3.09
C ASP A 412 -17.03 -12.41 4.10
N ARG A 413 -17.56 -11.51 4.95
CA ARG A 413 -16.80 -10.75 5.94
C ARG A 413 -16.36 -11.55 7.17
N ARG A 414 -16.97 -12.71 7.42
CA ARG A 414 -16.61 -13.57 8.57
C ARG A 414 -15.37 -14.41 8.31
N ILE A 415 -15.03 -14.65 7.03
CA ILE A 415 -13.94 -15.54 6.66
C ILE A 415 -12.67 -14.71 6.46
N ASN A 416 -11.60 -15.07 7.15
CA ASN A 416 -10.27 -14.49 6.96
C ASN A 416 -9.63 -15.03 5.66
N TRP A 417 -10.16 -14.61 4.51
CA TRP A 417 -9.67 -15.01 3.20
C TRP A 417 -8.24 -14.57 2.96
N THR A 418 -7.88 -13.37 3.42
CA THR A 418 -6.53 -12.79 3.27
C THR A 418 -5.49 -13.61 4.03
N GLY A 419 -5.73 -13.92 5.30
CA GLY A 419 -4.88 -14.79 6.12
C GLY A 419 -4.83 -16.23 5.60
N SER A 420 -5.97 -16.79 5.19
CA SER A 420 -6.02 -18.14 4.59
C SER A 420 -5.23 -18.21 3.27
N ALA A 421 -5.35 -17.20 2.42
CA ALA A 421 -4.61 -17.09 1.17
C ALA A 421 -3.10 -16.97 1.45
N LEU A 422 -2.70 -16.11 2.38
CA LEU A 422 -1.30 -15.91 2.74
C LEU A 422 -0.65 -17.17 3.32
N THR A 423 -1.33 -17.83 4.26
CA THR A 423 -0.83 -19.07 4.89
C THR A 423 -0.69 -20.20 3.87
N THR A 424 -1.68 -20.39 2.99
CA THR A 424 -1.64 -21.42 1.96
C THR A 424 -0.65 -21.11 0.84
N PHE A 425 -0.47 -19.85 0.47
CA PHE A 425 0.54 -19.40 -0.49
C PHE A 425 1.95 -19.69 0.04
N TYR A 426 2.28 -19.22 1.24
CA TYR A 426 3.62 -19.47 1.80
C TYR A 426 3.86 -20.95 2.13
N ALA A 427 2.82 -21.73 2.41
CA ALA A 427 2.95 -23.19 2.49
C ALA A 427 3.35 -23.81 1.14
N ALA A 428 2.83 -23.32 0.02
CA ALA A 428 3.24 -23.74 -1.31
C ALA A 428 4.68 -23.30 -1.61
N VAL A 429 5.05 -22.06 -1.28
CA VAL A 429 6.43 -21.55 -1.42
C VAL A 429 7.43 -22.43 -0.68
N ARG A 430 7.17 -22.78 0.59
CA ARG A 430 8.08 -23.67 1.35
C ARG A 430 8.29 -25.03 0.68
N LYS A 431 7.22 -25.63 0.14
CA LYS A 431 7.30 -26.90 -0.59
C LYS A 431 8.09 -26.77 -1.89
N ALA A 432 7.81 -25.71 -2.65
CA ALA A 432 8.50 -25.41 -3.89
C ALA A 432 10.00 -25.23 -3.68
N LEU A 433 10.38 -24.43 -2.67
CA LEU A 433 11.78 -24.20 -2.33
C LEU A 433 12.50 -25.48 -1.91
N LEU A 434 11.84 -26.37 -1.14
CA LEU A 434 12.41 -27.66 -0.78
C LEU A 434 12.70 -28.50 -2.03
N VAL A 435 11.74 -28.60 -2.95
CA VAL A 435 11.91 -29.38 -4.19
C VAL A 435 13.01 -28.80 -5.07
N VAL A 436 12.99 -27.48 -5.30
CA VAL A 436 14.01 -26.81 -6.12
C VAL A 436 15.40 -27.00 -5.53
N LEU A 437 15.54 -26.85 -4.21
CA LEU A 437 16.83 -27.00 -3.55
C LEU A 437 17.36 -28.44 -3.64
N VAL A 438 16.50 -29.44 -3.47
CA VAL A 438 16.87 -30.86 -3.62
C VAL A 438 17.27 -31.16 -5.08
N LEU A 439 16.48 -30.73 -6.06
CA LEU A 439 16.78 -30.95 -7.48
C LEU A 439 18.10 -30.29 -7.89
N ARG A 440 18.35 -29.05 -7.43
CA ARG A 440 19.61 -28.35 -7.70
C ARG A 440 20.79 -29.02 -7.00
N ALA A 441 20.63 -29.49 -5.76
CA ALA A 441 21.68 -30.23 -5.05
C ALA A 441 22.06 -31.53 -5.78
N ILE A 442 21.06 -32.28 -6.26
CA ILE A 442 21.28 -33.47 -7.08
C ILE A 442 22.03 -33.10 -8.38
N GLY A 443 21.60 -32.04 -9.07
CA GLY A 443 22.27 -31.57 -10.28
C GLY A 443 23.73 -31.20 -10.07
N VAL A 444 24.06 -30.53 -8.95
CA VAL A 444 25.44 -30.21 -8.56
C VAL A 444 26.24 -31.49 -8.28
N LEU A 445 25.68 -32.45 -7.55
CA LEU A 445 26.36 -33.72 -7.26
C LEU A 445 26.64 -34.51 -8.54
N ILE A 446 25.67 -34.59 -9.46
CA ILE A 446 25.86 -35.25 -10.77
C ILE A 446 26.93 -34.52 -11.58
N GLY A 447 26.91 -33.18 -11.62
CA GLY A 447 27.90 -32.38 -12.32
C GLY A 447 29.32 -32.57 -11.77
N LEU A 448 29.48 -32.64 -10.44
CA LEU A 448 30.76 -32.93 -9.80
C LEU A 448 31.24 -34.37 -10.10
N PHE A 449 30.33 -35.34 -10.08
CA PHE A 449 30.65 -36.73 -10.40
C PHE A 449 31.11 -36.89 -11.85
N VAL A 450 30.36 -36.31 -12.82
CA VAL A 450 30.71 -36.34 -14.24
C VAL A 450 31.99 -35.55 -14.52
N GLY A 451 32.16 -34.39 -13.90
CA GLY A 451 33.38 -33.59 -14.04
C GLY A 451 34.62 -34.30 -13.50
N ALA A 452 34.52 -34.94 -12.33
CA ALA A 452 35.58 -35.78 -11.79
C ALA A 452 35.87 -36.97 -12.71
N TRP A 453 34.82 -37.64 -13.21
CA TRP A 453 34.98 -38.74 -14.16
C TRP A 453 35.79 -38.32 -15.39
N ILE A 454 35.47 -37.18 -16.01
CA ILE A 454 36.18 -36.63 -17.19
C ILE A 454 37.62 -36.18 -16.86
N LEU A 455 37.91 -35.80 -15.62
CA LEU A 455 39.26 -35.38 -15.22
C LEU A 455 40.20 -36.57 -14.95
N PHE A 456 39.65 -37.72 -14.55
CA PHE A 456 40.41 -38.92 -14.18
C PHE A 456 40.40 -40.02 -15.26
N TRP A 457 39.72 -39.78 -16.38
CA TRP A 457 39.60 -40.66 -17.55
C TRP A 457 39.66 -39.82 -18.82
#